data_AF-A0A8D0GA24-F1
#
_entry.id   AF-A0A8D0GA24-F1
#
_cell.length_a   1.000
_cell.length_b   1.000
_cell.length_c   1.000
_cell.angle_alpha   90.00
_cell.angle_beta   90.00
_cell.angle_gamma   90.00
#
_symmetry.space_group_name_H-M   'P 1'
#
loop_
_entity.id
_entity.type
_entity.pdbx_description
1 polymer ?
#
loop_
_entity_poly.entity_id
_entity_poly.type
_entity_poly.pdbx_seq_one_letter_code
_entity_poly.pdbx_strand_id
1 'polypeptide(L)'
;MAFILAASRLFAQTHRLQVSGDEVAARQVLLVLCLPPFQPCQGLHIPTTDQELKETSDTVDEERLTELRKVLEKVGNHKPNLMEPIHFEKFCQKTWTCWDRIEVPGVTGSGEEMTLGDLRDHLQKEHGLALRMLLYREAVLYAAFWSSEKLKEQLANRLTELVHCITGKAVPKDCRFLEFQIVCEGEEEDSTPPPVHVQLH
;
A
#
# COMPACT_ATOMS: atom_id res chain seq x y z
N MET A 1 28.53 0.21 -7.88
CA MET A 1 27.97 -0.81 -8.79
C MET A 1 26.58 -1.27 -8.37
N ALA A 2 26.34 -1.54 -7.08
CA ALA A 2 25.05 -2.00 -6.55
C ALA A 2 23.83 -1.21 -7.05
N PHE A 3 23.89 0.14 -7.04
CA PHE A 3 22.81 0.99 -7.56
C PHE A 3 22.49 0.70 -9.03
N ILE A 4 23.50 0.67 -9.91
CA ILE A 4 23.33 0.46 -11.35
C ILE A 4 22.77 -0.93 -11.63
N LEU A 5 23.26 -1.96 -10.93
CA LEU A 5 22.76 -3.33 -11.08
C LEU A 5 21.33 -3.48 -10.56
N ALA A 6 20.98 -2.87 -9.44
CA ALA A 6 19.63 -2.88 -8.91
C ALA A 6 18.67 -2.13 -9.85
N ALA A 7 19.00 -0.89 -10.22
CA ALA A 7 18.18 -0.05 -11.11
C ALA A 7 17.99 -0.69 -12.49
N SER A 8 19.05 -1.25 -13.09
CA SER A 8 18.94 -1.93 -14.39
C SER A 8 18.08 -3.19 -14.35
N ARG A 9 18.16 -3.98 -13.28
CA ARG A 9 17.30 -5.14 -13.07
C ARG A 9 15.84 -4.75 -12.92
N LEU A 10 15.56 -3.74 -12.08
CA LEU A 10 14.21 -3.22 -11.89
C LEU A 10 13.66 -2.67 -13.21
N PHE A 11 14.43 -1.85 -13.92
CA PHE A 11 14.04 -1.33 -15.23
C PHE A 11 13.73 -2.46 -16.22
N ALA A 12 14.59 -3.48 -16.28
CA ALA A 12 14.38 -4.61 -17.17
C ALA A 12 13.15 -5.44 -16.79
N GLN A 13 12.90 -5.65 -15.50
CA GLN A 13 11.68 -6.30 -15.02
C GLN A 13 10.45 -5.53 -15.49
N THR A 14 10.43 -4.20 -15.31
CA THR A 14 9.32 -3.34 -15.76
C THR A 14 9.04 -3.49 -17.26
N HIS A 15 10.08 -3.71 -18.06
CA HIS A 15 9.99 -3.85 -19.51
C HIS A 15 10.02 -5.30 -20.02
N ARG A 16 9.95 -6.31 -19.13
CA ARG A 16 10.06 -7.75 -19.45
C ARG A 16 11.32 -8.11 -20.26
N LEU A 17 12.42 -7.42 -20.00
CA LEU A 17 13.73 -7.67 -20.61
C LEU A 17 14.52 -8.67 -19.76
N GLN A 18 15.21 -9.60 -20.41
CA GLN A 18 16.13 -10.51 -19.76
C GLN A 18 17.49 -9.84 -19.59
N VAL A 19 18.02 -9.77 -18.37
CA VAL A 19 19.32 -9.16 -18.07
C VAL A 19 20.24 -10.15 -17.38
N SER A 20 21.48 -10.24 -17.85
CA SER A 20 22.53 -11.02 -17.22
C SER A 20 22.94 -10.41 -15.87
N GLY A 21 23.06 -11.24 -14.83
CA GLY A 21 23.54 -10.81 -13.51
C GLY A 21 25.05 -10.55 -13.43
N ASP A 22 25.75 -10.54 -14.55
CA ASP A 22 27.21 -10.45 -14.62
C ASP A 22 27.71 -9.02 -14.38
N GLU A 23 28.36 -8.82 -13.23
CA GLU A 23 28.95 -7.54 -12.86
C GLU A 23 30.12 -7.13 -13.76
N VAL A 24 30.84 -8.10 -14.34
CA VAL A 24 32.00 -7.84 -15.20
C VAL A 24 31.53 -7.25 -16.53
N ALA A 25 30.49 -7.84 -17.13
CA ALA A 25 29.86 -7.32 -18.33
C ALA A 25 29.30 -5.90 -18.10
N ALA A 26 28.62 -5.67 -16.98
CA ALA A 26 28.10 -4.35 -16.63
C ALA A 26 29.21 -3.29 -16.51
N ARG A 27 30.36 -3.63 -15.91
CA ARG A 27 31.53 -2.75 -15.85
C ARG A 27 32.06 -2.40 -17.23
N GLN A 28 32.13 -3.38 -18.13
CA GLN A 28 32.65 -3.16 -19.48
C GLN A 28 31.77 -2.19 -20.28
N VAL A 29 30.44 -2.30 -20.15
CA VAL A 29 29.50 -1.37 -20.78
C VAL A 29 29.70 0.05 -20.24
N LEU A 30 29.84 0.20 -18.93
CA LEU A 30 30.02 1.51 -18.29
C LEU A 30 31.32 2.22 -18.72
N LEU A 31 32.39 1.48 -19.04
CA LEU A 31 33.65 2.06 -19.52
C LEU A 31 33.54 2.67 -20.93
N VAL A 32 32.59 2.19 -21.74
CA VAL A 32 32.41 2.63 -23.14
C VAL A 32 31.26 3.64 -23.26
N LEU A 33 30.47 3.82 -22.20
CA LEU A 33 29.28 4.66 -22.21
C LEU A 33 29.65 6.15 -22.20
N CYS A 34 29.29 6.87 -23.27
CA CYS A 34 29.49 8.32 -23.36
C CYS A 34 28.28 9.06 -22.74
N LEU A 35 28.49 9.70 -21.60
CA LEU A 35 27.47 10.55 -20.99
C LEU A 35 27.51 11.96 -21.62
N PRO A 36 26.35 12.56 -21.93
CA PRO A 36 26.32 13.96 -22.32
C PRO A 36 26.83 14.84 -21.16
N PRO A 37 27.52 15.94 -21.45
CA PRO A 37 27.96 16.88 -20.41
C PRO A 37 26.73 17.49 -19.73
N PHE A 38 26.84 17.69 -18.41
CA PHE A 38 25.82 18.38 -17.65
C PHE A 38 25.70 19.84 -18.10
N GLN A 39 24.48 20.29 -18.41
CA GLN A 39 24.17 21.66 -18.77
C GLN A 39 23.23 22.26 -17.70
N PRO A 40 23.67 23.26 -16.92
CA PRO A 40 22.82 23.90 -15.93
C PRO A 40 21.62 24.59 -16.60
N CYS A 41 20.41 24.22 -16.20
CA CYS A 41 19.19 24.85 -16.71
C CYS A 41 19.01 26.23 -16.06
N GLN A 42 19.12 27.30 -16.86
CA GLN A 42 18.81 28.66 -16.39
C GLN A 42 17.28 28.83 -16.27
N GLY A 43 16.82 29.40 -15.15
CA GLY A 43 15.39 29.62 -14.89
C GLY A 43 14.68 28.51 -14.11
N LEU A 44 15.38 27.42 -13.73
CA LEU A 44 14.83 26.40 -12.84
C LEU A 44 14.87 26.89 -11.39
N HIS A 45 13.70 27.20 -10.82
CA HIS A 45 13.57 27.53 -9.40
C HIS A 45 13.44 26.27 -8.56
N ILE A 46 14.37 26.04 -7.63
CA ILE A 46 14.29 24.95 -6.65
C ILE A 46 13.79 25.57 -5.34
N PRO A 47 12.54 25.33 -4.91
CA PRO A 47 12.02 25.89 -3.68
C PRO A 47 12.85 25.41 -2.49
N THR A 48 13.18 26.36 -1.61
CA THR A 48 14.02 26.09 -0.42
C THR A 48 13.20 25.85 0.84
N THR A 49 11.90 26.15 0.77
CA THR A 49 10.94 25.93 1.85
C THR A 49 9.65 25.29 1.33
N ASP A 50 8.94 24.58 2.21
CA ASP A 50 7.64 23.99 1.88
C ASP A 50 6.57 25.04 1.56
N GLN A 51 6.75 26.28 2.01
CA GLN A 51 5.85 27.39 1.71
C GLN A 51 6.03 27.88 0.27
N GLU A 52 7.27 28.08 -0.18
CA GLU A 52 7.60 28.42 -1.57
C GLU A 52 7.14 27.32 -2.55
N LEU A 53 7.21 26.05 -2.14
CA LEU A 53 6.75 24.92 -2.96
C LEU A 53 5.24 24.97 -3.25
N LYS A 54 4.42 25.42 -2.28
CA LYS A 54 2.97 25.54 -2.45
C LYS A 54 2.58 26.72 -3.34
N GLU A 55 3.35 27.81 -3.30
CA GLU A 55 3.08 29.00 -4.12
C GLU A 55 3.54 28.80 -5.58
N THR A 56 4.54 27.95 -5.80
CA THR A 56 5.08 27.63 -7.14
C THR A 56 4.32 26.52 -7.87
N SER A 57 3.42 25.79 -7.21
CA SER A 57 2.64 24.72 -7.87
C SER A 57 1.59 25.22 -8.86
N ASP A 58 1.26 26.51 -8.83
CA ASP A 58 0.16 27.10 -9.61
C ASP A 58 0.58 27.60 -11.00
N THR A 59 1.89 27.64 -11.32
CA THR A 59 2.40 28.08 -12.62
C THR A 59 2.67 26.89 -13.53
N VAL A 60 1.60 26.33 -14.09
CA VAL A 60 1.70 25.29 -15.12
C VAL A 60 2.15 25.91 -16.44
N ASP A 61 3.26 25.39 -16.99
CA ASP A 61 3.74 25.75 -18.33
C ASP A 61 2.86 25.08 -19.41
N GLU A 62 1.81 25.79 -19.81
CA GLU A 62 0.83 25.36 -20.82
C GLU A 62 1.48 25.07 -22.18
N GLU A 63 2.53 25.80 -22.57
CA GLU A 63 3.22 25.56 -23.83
C GLU A 63 3.86 24.16 -23.83
N ARG A 64 4.58 23.82 -22.75
CA ARG A 64 5.19 22.51 -22.57
C ARG A 64 4.16 21.38 -22.51
N LEU A 65 2.99 21.61 -21.88
CA LEU A 65 1.89 20.64 -21.89
C LEU A 65 1.37 20.35 -23.30
N THR A 66 1.20 21.39 -24.13
CA THR A 66 0.73 21.20 -25.51
C THR A 66 1.73 20.41 -26.36
N GLU A 67 3.03 20.60 -26.13
CA GLU A 67 4.08 19.82 -26.79
C GLU A 67 4.05 18.35 -26.37
N LEU A 68 3.98 18.07 -25.06
CA LEU A 68 3.92 16.69 -24.54
C LEU A 68 2.71 15.93 -25.07
N ARG A 69 1.55 16.59 -25.19
CA ARG A 69 0.36 15.98 -25.80
C ARG A 69 0.60 15.56 -27.24
N LYS A 70 1.21 16.43 -28.06
CA LYS A 70 1.54 16.12 -29.46
C LYS A 70 2.53 14.94 -29.57
N VAL A 71 3.44 14.79 -28.61
CA VAL A 71 4.37 13.65 -28.57
C VAL A 71 3.62 12.36 -28.22
N LEU A 72 2.75 12.37 -27.21
CA LEU A 72 1.96 11.21 -26.81
C LEU A 72 1.02 10.71 -27.91
N GLU A 73 0.40 11.62 -28.65
CA GLU A 73 -0.48 11.28 -29.80
C GLU A 73 0.27 10.51 -30.90
N LYS A 74 1.58 10.72 -31.06
CA LYS A 74 2.41 9.95 -32.00
C LYS A 74 2.73 8.54 -31.48
N VAL A 75 2.86 8.37 -30.16
CA VAL A 75 3.20 7.09 -29.51
C VAL A 75 2.02 6.11 -29.52
N GLY A 76 0.78 6.62 -29.45
CA GLY A 76 -0.44 5.80 -29.44
C GLY A 76 -0.68 4.94 -30.68
N ASN A 77 0.09 5.13 -31.77
CA ASN A 77 0.00 4.34 -32.99
C ASN A 77 0.77 3.00 -32.94
N HIS A 78 1.49 2.71 -31.85
CA HIS A 78 2.20 1.45 -31.67
C HIS A 78 1.43 0.52 -30.71
N LYS A 79 1.49 -0.80 -30.95
CA LYS A 79 1.00 -1.80 -29.99
C LYS A 79 1.64 -1.51 -28.63
N PRO A 80 0.87 -1.33 -27.54
CA PRO A 80 1.46 -1.09 -26.24
C PRO A 80 2.29 -2.31 -25.85
N ASN A 81 3.61 -2.14 -25.75
CA ASN A 81 4.43 -3.09 -25.00
C ASN A 81 4.01 -2.95 -23.54
N LEU A 82 3.31 -3.97 -23.04
CA LEU A 82 2.76 -3.96 -21.68
C LEU A 82 3.92 -3.93 -20.68
N MET A 83 4.08 -2.81 -19.99
CA MET A 83 4.98 -2.69 -18.85
C MET A 83 4.35 -3.37 -17.63
N GLU A 84 5.17 -4.00 -16.80
CA GLU A 84 4.75 -4.58 -15.52
C GLU A 84 5.18 -3.67 -14.37
N PRO A 85 4.23 -3.11 -13.60
CA PRO A 85 4.57 -2.39 -12.38
C PRO A 85 5.39 -3.29 -11.45
N ILE A 86 6.45 -2.74 -10.86
CA ILE A 86 7.19 -3.44 -9.82
C ILE A 86 6.35 -3.40 -8.55
N HIS A 87 6.00 -4.57 -8.04
CA HIS A 87 5.36 -4.71 -6.73
C HIS A 87 6.42 -4.69 -5.64
N PHE A 88 6.33 -3.72 -4.74
CA PHE A 88 7.23 -3.57 -3.60
C PHE A 88 6.42 -3.75 -2.33
N GLU A 89 6.66 -4.84 -1.58
CA GLU A 89 6.35 -4.94 -0.15
C GLU A 89 6.90 -6.26 0.42
N LYS A 90 7.57 -6.18 1.58
CA LYS A 90 8.04 -7.33 2.36
C LYS A 90 7.36 -7.26 3.72
N PHE A 91 6.47 -8.22 4.00
CA PHE A 91 5.83 -8.39 5.29
C PHE A 91 5.95 -9.85 5.73
N CYS A 92 6.63 -10.14 6.85
CA CYS A 92 6.61 -11.49 7.49
C CYS A 92 6.67 -12.71 6.52
N GLN A 93 7.55 -12.69 5.51
CA GLN A 93 7.68 -13.73 4.47
C GLN A 93 6.44 -13.95 3.55
N LYS A 94 5.33 -13.21 3.74
CA LYS A 94 4.18 -13.11 2.83
C LYS A 94 4.25 -11.77 2.09
N THR A 95 4.36 -11.80 0.78
CA THR A 95 4.32 -10.58 -0.05
C THR A 95 2.89 -10.08 -0.11
N TRP A 96 2.56 -9.08 0.70
CA TRP A 96 1.35 -8.29 0.51
C TRP A 96 1.66 -7.11 -0.40
N THR A 97 0.62 -6.47 -0.93
CA THR A 97 0.71 -5.19 -1.66
C THR A 97 -0.26 -4.19 -1.05
N CYS A 98 -0.04 -2.90 -1.29
CA CYS A 98 -0.99 -1.83 -0.94
C CYS A 98 -2.41 -1.98 -1.52
N TRP A 99 -2.63 -2.96 -2.41
CA TRP A 99 -3.94 -3.32 -2.97
C TRP A 99 -4.60 -4.52 -2.28
N ASP A 100 -3.86 -5.22 -1.44
CA ASP A 100 -4.36 -6.45 -0.83
C ASP A 100 -5.31 -6.16 0.32
N ARG A 101 -6.20 -7.12 0.56
CA ARG A 101 -7.24 -7.08 1.58
C ARG A 101 -7.33 -8.43 2.25
N ILE A 102 -7.45 -8.45 3.57
CA ILE A 102 -7.73 -9.68 4.30
C ILE A 102 -9.24 -9.84 4.32
N GLU A 103 -9.76 -10.72 3.47
CA GLU A 103 -11.19 -11.02 3.44
C GLU A 103 -11.54 -12.02 4.53
N VAL A 104 -12.46 -11.64 5.41
CA VAL A 104 -12.95 -12.50 6.48
C VAL A 104 -14.47 -12.63 6.36
N PRO A 105 -15.03 -13.85 6.42
CA PRO A 105 -16.48 -14.01 6.45
C PRO A 105 -17.05 -13.39 7.73
N GLY A 106 -18.03 -12.50 7.62
CA GLY A 106 -18.68 -11.88 8.79
C GLY A 106 -19.71 -12.77 9.49
N VAL A 107 -19.91 -13.98 8.99
CA VAL A 107 -20.77 -15.00 9.59
C VAL A 107 -19.92 -16.24 9.86
N THR A 108 -20.02 -16.78 11.07
CA THR A 108 -19.34 -18.02 11.46
C THR A 108 -19.98 -19.23 10.75
N GLY A 109 -19.30 -20.38 10.76
CA GLY A 109 -19.85 -21.61 10.18
C GLY A 109 -21.16 -22.09 10.80
N SER A 110 -21.56 -21.55 11.96
CA SER A 110 -22.84 -21.80 12.63
C SER A 110 -23.97 -20.85 12.20
N GLY A 111 -23.70 -19.86 11.34
CA GLY A 111 -24.70 -18.91 10.85
C GLY A 111 -24.89 -17.67 11.75
N GLU A 112 -24.03 -17.46 12.75
CA GLU A 112 -24.07 -16.31 13.65
C GLU A 112 -23.09 -15.22 13.21
N GLU A 113 -23.41 -13.95 13.50
CA GLU A 113 -22.49 -12.83 13.25
C GLU A 113 -21.17 -13.02 14.01
N MET A 114 -20.06 -12.75 13.33
CA MET A 114 -18.72 -12.92 13.88
C MET A 114 -18.44 -11.94 15.03
N THR A 115 -17.91 -12.47 16.13
CA THR A 115 -17.48 -11.66 17.28
C THR A 115 -16.06 -11.13 17.08
N LEU A 116 -15.66 -10.14 17.89
CA LEU A 116 -14.28 -9.66 17.86
C LEU A 116 -13.28 -10.74 18.31
N GLY A 117 -13.68 -11.64 19.22
CA GLY A 117 -12.91 -12.82 19.60
C GLY A 117 -12.67 -13.76 18.43
N ASP A 118 -13.71 -14.07 17.66
CA ASP A 118 -13.61 -14.94 16.48
C ASP A 118 -12.70 -14.32 15.41
N LEU A 119 -12.83 -13.01 15.16
CA LEU A 119 -11.97 -12.30 14.22
C LEU A 119 -10.49 -12.38 14.62
N ARG A 120 -10.18 -12.15 15.90
CA ARG A 120 -8.81 -12.27 16.43
C ARG A 120 -8.25 -13.67 16.21
N ASP A 121 -9.04 -14.68 16.54
CA ASP A 121 -8.60 -16.08 16.45
C ASP A 121 -8.44 -16.51 14.98
N HIS A 122 -9.27 -15.99 14.08
CA HIS A 122 -9.15 -16.19 12.62
C HIS A 122 -7.86 -15.58 12.06
N LEU A 123 -7.55 -14.33 12.40
CA LEU A 123 -6.31 -13.66 11.99
C LEU A 123 -5.06 -14.39 12.47
N GLN A 124 -5.08 -14.88 13.72
CA GLN A 124 -3.99 -15.66 14.28
C GLN A 124 -3.84 -17.03 13.58
N LYS A 125 -4.95 -17.71 13.27
CA LYS A 125 -4.95 -19.06 12.73
C LYS A 125 -4.61 -19.12 11.24
N GLU A 126 -5.18 -18.22 10.43
CA GLU A 126 -5.03 -18.26 8.97
C GLU A 126 -3.83 -17.43 8.48
N HIS A 127 -3.58 -16.30 9.15
CA HIS A 127 -2.55 -15.35 8.73
C HIS A 127 -1.34 -15.32 9.67
N GLY A 128 -1.43 -15.93 10.87
CA GLY A 128 -0.37 -15.86 11.87
C GLY A 128 -0.23 -14.48 12.50
N LEU A 129 -1.24 -13.61 12.35
CA LEU A 129 -1.21 -12.22 12.79
C LEU A 129 -1.79 -12.08 14.20
N ALA A 130 -0.93 -11.73 15.15
CA ALA A 130 -1.32 -11.49 16.54
C ALA A 130 -1.90 -10.08 16.69
N LEU A 131 -3.22 -9.96 16.75
CA LEU A 131 -3.92 -8.67 16.82
C LEU A 131 -3.59 -7.89 18.10
N ARG A 132 -2.93 -6.75 17.95
CA ARG A 132 -2.63 -5.79 19.03
C ARG A 132 -3.70 -4.71 19.14
N MET A 133 -4.13 -4.15 18.02
CA MET A 133 -5.21 -3.14 17.96
C MET A 133 -6.11 -3.35 16.75
N LEU A 134 -7.40 -3.05 16.91
CA LEU A 134 -8.40 -3.03 15.85
C LEU A 134 -9.06 -1.65 15.80
N LEU A 135 -9.07 -1.03 14.63
CA LEU A 135 -9.66 0.27 14.41
C LEU A 135 -10.73 0.19 13.31
N TYR A 136 -11.81 0.94 13.51
CA TYR A 136 -12.78 1.24 12.47
C TYR A 136 -12.65 2.73 12.12
N ARG A 137 -12.09 3.01 10.95
CA ARG A 137 -11.63 4.35 10.58
C ARG A 137 -10.62 4.86 11.62
N GLU A 138 -10.93 5.96 12.31
CA GLU A 138 -10.08 6.55 13.35
C GLU A 138 -10.42 6.05 14.77
N ALA A 139 -11.45 5.21 14.91
CA ALA A 139 -11.97 4.81 16.20
C ALA A 139 -11.44 3.43 16.62
N VAL A 140 -10.84 3.36 17.82
CA VAL A 140 -10.27 2.13 18.38
C VAL A 140 -11.38 1.24 18.94
N LEU A 141 -11.61 0.09 18.30
CA LEU A 141 -12.56 -0.92 18.75
C LEU A 141 -11.96 -1.86 19.80
N TYR A 142 -10.66 -2.15 19.67
CA TYR A 142 -9.94 -3.04 20.57
C TYR A 142 -8.48 -2.63 20.68
N ALA A 143 -7.92 -2.74 21.88
CA ALA A 143 -6.50 -2.63 22.12
C ALA A 143 -6.07 -3.61 23.22
N ALA A 144 -5.05 -4.42 22.95
CA ALA A 144 -4.58 -5.48 23.83
C ALA A 144 -4.08 -4.99 25.21
N PHE A 145 -3.77 -3.70 25.34
CA PHE A 145 -3.31 -3.06 26.58
C PHE A 145 -4.45 -2.49 27.44
N TRP A 146 -5.72 -2.76 27.11
CA TRP A 146 -6.85 -2.46 27.99
C TRP A 146 -6.93 -3.40 29.20
N SER A 147 -7.74 -3.03 30.20
CA SER A 147 -7.96 -3.88 31.38
C SER A 147 -8.60 -5.21 30.98
N SER A 148 -8.27 -6.29 31.70
CA SER A 148 -8.76 -7.65 31.42
C SER A 148 -10.29 -7.75 31.36
N GLU A 149 -10.99 -6.98 32.22
CA GLU A 149 -12.45 -6.93 32.23
C GLU A 149 -13.01 -6.31 30.95
N LYS A 150 -12.47 -5.17 30.53
CA LYS A 150 -12.86 -4.49 29.28
C LYS A 150 -12.54 -5.35 28.05
N LEU A 151 -11.40 -6.05 28.06
CA LEU A 151 -11.03 -6.95 26.98
C LEU A 151 -12.07 -8.07 26.81
N LYS A 152 -12.46 -8.74 27.90
CA LYS A 152 -13.44 -9.83 27.86
C LYS A 152 -14.80 -9.35 27.36
N GLU A 153 -15.24 -8.18 27.79
CA GLU A 153 -16.49 -7.57 27.33
C GLU A 153 -16.45 -7.28 25.83
N GLN A 154 -15.37 -6.64 25.36
CA GLN A 154 -15.24 -6.26 23.94
C GLN A 154 -15.06 -7.47 23.02
N LEU A 155 -14.39 -8.52 23.48
CA LEU A 155 -14.20 -9.77 22.73
C LEU A 155 -15.50 -10.53 22.52
N ALA A 156 -16.46 -10.40 23.45
CA ALA A 156 -17.76 -11.07 23.36
C ALA A 156 -18.77 -10.33 22.46
N ASN A 157 -18.51 -9.05 22.16
CA ASN A 157 -19.42 -8.22 21.36
C ASN A 157 -19.31 -8.54 19.87
N ARG A 158 -20.43 -8.35 19.16
CA ARG A 158 -20.47 -8.47 17.71
C ARG A 158 -19.77 -7.27 17.06
N LEU A 159 -19.13 -7.49 15.91
CA LEU A 159 -18.42 -6.42 15.20
C LEU A 159 -19.35 -5.26 14.80
N THR A 160 -20.57 -5.56 14.38
CA THR A 160 -21.62 -4.59 14.02
C THR A 160 -22.05 -3.74 15.22
N GLU A 161 -22.22 -4.37 16.37
CA GLU A 161 -22.56 -3.72 17.64
C GLU A 161 -21.43 -2.83 18.15
N LEU A 162 -20.18 -3.28 18.06
CA LEU A 162 -19.01 -2.49 18.42
C LEU A 162 -18.90 -1.21 17.59
N VAL A 163 -19.09 -1.34 16.27
CA VAL A 163 -19.14 -0.19 15.36
C VAL A 163 -20.28 0.75 15.76
N HIS A 164 -21.45 0.22 16.09
CA HIS A 164 -22.58 1.04 16.52
C HIS A 164 -22.31 1.80 17.82
N CYS A 165 -21.80 1.12 18.84
CA CYS A 165 -21.49 1.69 20.14
C CYS A 165 -20.48 2.85 20.05
N ILE A 166 -19.46 2.71 19.20
CA ILE A 166 -18.35 3.64 19.14
C ILE A 166 -18.62 4.79 18.15
N THR A 167 -19.30 4.52 17.03
CA THR A 167 -19.62 5.55 16.04
C THR A 167 -20.94 6.28 16.33
N GLY A 168 -21.78 5.73 17.21
CA GLY A 168 -23.13 6.21 17.48
C GLY A 168 -24.10 6.05 16.30
N LYS A 169 -23.66 5.40 15.20
CA LYS A 169 -24.44 5.22 13.97
C LYS A 169 -24.63 3.74 13.71
N ALA A 170 -25.85 3.34 13.38
CA ALA A 170 -26.11 1.95 12.98
C ALA A 170 -25.45 1.67 11.63
N VAL A 171 -24.93 0.46 11.46
CA VAL A 171 -24.41 0.00 10.16
C VAL A 171 -25.58 -0.07 9.18
N PRO A 172 -25.52 0.59 8.00
CA PRO A 172 -26.58 0.53 7.00
C PRO A 172 -26.85 -0.90 6.53
N LYS A 173 -28.11 -1.24 6.23
CA LYS A 173 -28.48 -2.57 5.72
C LYS A 173 -27.91 -2.88 4.33
N ASP A 174 -27.58 -1.85 3.56
CA ASP A 174 -26.96 -1.98 2.23
C ASP A 174 -25.43 -2.17 2.30
N CYS A 175 -24.85 -2.16 3.50
CA CYS A 175 -23.43 -2.30 3.71
C CYS A 175 -23.01 -3.77 3.53
N ARG A 176 -22.22 -4.04 2.49
CA ARG A 176 -21.74 -5.40 2.15
C ARG A 176 -20.50 -5.84 2.94
N PHE A 177 -19.73 -4.89 3.46
CA PHE A 177 -18.53 -5.20 4.21
C PHE A 177 -18.17 -4.08 5.19
N LEU A 178 -17.53 -4.45 6.29
CA LEU A 178 -16.88 -3.53 7.21
C LEU A 178 -15.37 -3.59 7.00
N GLU A 179 -14.76 -2.42 6.86
CA GLU A 179 -13.31 -2.29 6.75
C GLU A 179 -12.72 -1.92 8.12
N PHE A 180 -11.74 -2.72 8.55
CA PHE A 180 -10.99 -2.49 9.78
C PHE A 180 -9.50 -2.33 9.48
N GLN A 181 -8.86 -1.39 10.17
CA GLN A 181 -7.40 -1.31 10.24
C GLN A 181 -6.92 -2.14 11.44
N ILE A 182 -5.88 -2.95 11.22
CA ILE A 182 -5.30 -3.78 12.27
C ILE A 182 -3.85 -3.34 12.53
N VAL A 183 -3.42 -3.53 13.78
CA VAL A 183 -2.01 -3.45 14.17
C VAL A 183 -1.67 -4.76 14.85
N CYS A 184 -0.56 -5.41 14.49
CA CYS A 184 -0.19 -6.70 15.06
C CYS A 184 1.03 -6.60 15.99
N GLU A 185 1.23 -7.61 16.84
CA GLU A 185 2.42 -7.73 17.67
C GLU A 185 3.63 -8.26 16.87
N GLY A 186 4.82 -7.74 17.17
CA GLY A 186 6.08 -8.17 16.55
C GLY A 186 6.37 -7.55 15.18
N GLU A 187 5.55 -6.60 14.73
CA GLU A 187 5.79 -5.80 13.53
C GLU A 187 6.86 -4.73 13.81
N GLU A 188 7.80 -4.55 12.87
CA GLU A 188 8.65 -3.35 12.85
C GLU A 188 7.78 -2.11 12.62
N GLU A 189 8.18 -0.96 13.15
CA GLU A 189 7.37 0.27 13.21
C GLU A 189 6.85 0.77 11.84
N ASP A 190 7.51 0.39 10.74
CA ASP A 190 7.16 0.76 9.36
C ASP A 190 6.29 -0.28 8.62
N SER A 191 5.88 -1.36 9.29
CA SER A 191 5.12 -2.46 8.70
C SER A 191 3.61 -2.24 8.97
N THR A 192 2.86 -1.74 8.00
CA THR A 192 1.38 -1.66 8.10
C THR A 192 0.70 -2.85 7.40
N PRO A 193 0.00 -3.73 8.13
CA PRO A 193 -0.70 -4.86 7.51
C PRO A 193 -1.88 -4.35 6.64
N PRO A 194 -2.31 -5.14 5.64
CA PRO A 194 -3.46 -4.80 4.80
C PRO A 194 -4.75 -4.70 5.63
N PRO A 195 -5.72 -3.88 5.19
CA PRO A 195 -6.99 -3.74 5.89
C PRO A 195 -7.79 -5.05 5.86
N VAL A 196 -8.56 -5.27 6.92
CA VAL A 196 -9.44 -6.42 7.08
C VAL A 196 -10.84 -6.07 6.61
N HIS A 197 -11.36 -6.82 5.64
CA HIS A 197 -12.68 -6.68 5.06
C HIS A 197 -13.58 -7.80 5.58
N VAL A 198 -14.46 -7.46 6.52
CA VAL A 198 -15.44 -8.41 7.07
C VAL A 198 -16.71 -8.35 6.25
N GLN A 199 -17.05 -9.42 5.54
CA GLN A 199 -18.22 -9.48 4.65
C GLN A 199 -19.51 -9.62 5.45
N LEU A 200 -20.41 -8.64 5.30
CA LEU A 200 -21.75 -8.65 5.87
C LEU A 200 -22.74 -9.11 4.77
N HIS A 201 -23.01 -10.42 4.75
CA HIS A 201 -23.93 -11.13 3.83
C HIS A 201 -23.54 -11.21 2.34
#